data_AF-A0A6S8KJV6-F1
#
_entry.id   AF-A0A6S8KJV6-F1
#
_cell.length_a   1.000
_cell.length_b   1.000
_cell.length_c   1.000
_cell.angle_alpha   90.00
_cell.angle_beta   90.00
_cell.angle_gamma   90.00
#
_symmetry.space_group_name_H-M   'P 1'
#
loop_
_entity.id
_entity.type
_entity.pdbx_description
1 polymer ?
#
loop_
_entity_poly.entity_id
_entity_poly.type
_entity_poly.pdbx_seq_one_letter_code
_entity_poly.pdbx_strand_id
1 'polypeptide(L)'
;MQARAFRSNALFGGKLGSSRLKRHFQVRAAPISDHGLVSQRFGSRSLDNFRIGIMGDLHLSPEQMHLFHEARDQMLQKFLTDSDGQPLRGARICQLGDTGHSKHASGSRACAQFARNFLDSFSGVPRAVVLGNHDMEGDEFPTDPDNLEAWQEVWQQPHHWAAELGHVLAIGLSTTRYRSNKYSHHEVYIDEDQMAWFERTLEANQHRPVIVFTHAPPQGCGLKVLQEVHVKNRCAWLNHSDRPERFIKLVERYPNIKLWFSGHFHLSHNYEDSISVVGGTAFVQTGVIGECNRDGHRQSRLLSGDARGFQLHTIDHNSGEVRLDMAHEWDSQEAPQPILHEDKLIPSPSAGWLTSQLDCSTASPQGPVKPAQRTEWFPVGFPKMLALQGSTLLEYDMRTFAPVGLLGKVPPGCRVRLLDASGAEIQPPYSSSIQAQTVEVVDEMTGGSTRYPRNEQGGFFLTYQPNKWRLRQQQLMEEREARIAARDLAAAQ
;
A
#
# COMPACT_ATOMS: atom_id res chain seq x y z
N MET A 1 29.99 -24.41 -55.25
CA MET A 1 30.82 -25.55 -54.83
C MET A 1 30.22 -26.12 -53.55
N GLN A 2 29.73 -27.36 -53.64
CA GLN A 2 29.47 -28.40 -52.61
C GLN A 2 29.06 -27.93 -51.20
N ALA A 3 27.81 -28.02 -50.73
CA ALA A 3 26.90 -29.18 -50.57
C ALA A 3 27.38 -30.23 -49.55
N ARG A 4 26.61 -30.40 -48.46
CA ARG A 4 26.17 -31.72 -47.95
C ARG A 4 25.03 -31.60 -46.93
N ALA A 5 23.84 -31.97 -47.40
CA ALA A 5 22.76 -32.56 -46.60
C ALA A 5 23.01 -34.08 -46.43
N PHE A 6 22.22 -34.74 -45.58
CA PHE A 6 21.76 -36.16 -45.55
C PHE A 6 21.57 -36.55 -44.07
N ARG A 7 20.60 -37.33 -43.60
CA ARG A 7 19.26 -37.83 -43.98
C ARG A 7 18.79 -38.66 -42.77
N SER A 8 17.49 -38.88 -42.69
CA SER A 8 16.78 -39.81 -41.81
C SER A 8 17.19 -41.28 -41.99
N ASN A 9 17.01 -42.13 -40.95
CA ASN A 9 15.99 -43.18 -40.97
C ASN A 9 15.93 -44.01 -39.67
N ALA A 10 14.73 -44.59 -39.51
CA ALA A 10 14.15 -45.29 -38.38
C ALA A 10 14.54 -46.78 -38.22
N LEU A 11 14.01 -47.34 -37.11
CA LEU A 11 13.55 -48.73 -36.88
C LEU A 11 14.55 -49.80 -36.40
N PHE A 12 14.36 -50.24 -35.15
CA PHE A 12 14.14 -51.61 -34.62
C PHE A 12 13.82 -51.41 -33.12
N GLY A 13 12.78 -51.94 -32.47
CA GLY A 13 12.13 -53.24 -32.58
C GLY A 13 12.46 -54.05 -31.31
N GLY A 14 11.62 -54.00 -30.27
CA GLY A 14 11.85 -54.79 -29.05
C GLY A 14 10.75 -54.64 -27.98
N LYS A 15 9.77 -55.55 -28.00
CA LYS A 15 8.78 -55.77 -26.94
C LYS A 15 9.47 -56.38 -25.71
N LEU A 16 9.11 -55.92 -24.51
CA LEU A 16 9.02 -56.74 -23.30
C LEU A 16 8.06 -56.05 -22.33
N GLY A 17 6.92 -56.70 -22.08
CA GLY A 17 5.97 -56.25 -21.08
C GLY A 17 6.41 -56.66 -19.68
N SER A 18 6.05 -55.85 -18.69
CA SER A 18 5.49 -56.38 -17.45
C SER A 18 4.71 -55.30 -16.73
N SER A 19 3.49 -55.65 -16.39
CA SER A 19 2.59 -54.99 -15.45
C SER A 19 3.26 -54.69 -14.12
N ARG A 20 3.10 -53.48 -13.56
CA ARG A 20 2.94 -53.26 -12.11
C ARG A 20 2.50 -51.83 -11.76
N LEU A 21 1.39 -51.78 -11.02
CA LEU A 21 0.90 -50.75 -10.09
C LEU A 21 0.90 -49.28 -10.54
N LYS A 22 -0.30 -48.81 -10.94
CA LYS A 22 -0.73 -47.43 -10.77
C LYS A 22 -0.81 -47.12 -9.26
N ARG A 23 0.24 -46.53 -8.67
CA ARG A 23 0.10 -45.83 -7.39
C ARG A 23 -0.48 -44.45 -7.67
N HIS A 24 -1.71 -44.24 -7.22
CA HIS A 24 -2.29 -42.91 -7.04
C HIS A 24 -1.39 -42.16 -6.04
N PHE A 25 -0.64 -41.16 -6.51
CA PHE A 25 -0.10 -40.15 -5.61
C PHE A 25 -1.27 -39.23 -5.23
N GLN A 26 -1.92 -39.53 -4.10
CA GLN A 26 -2.57 -38.49 -3.31
C GLN A 26 -1.47 -37.55 -2.85
N VAL A 27 -1.40 -36.37 -3.45
CA VAL A 27 -0.67 -35.23 -2.88
C VAL A 27 -1.43 -34.84 -1.62
N ARG A 28 -1.03 -35.39 -0.48
CA ARG A 28 -1.41 -34.82 0.82
C ARG A 28 -0.67 -33.49 0.91
N ALA A 29 -1.43 -32.39 0.96
CA ALA A 29 -0.91 -31.08 1.34
C ALA A 29 -0.09 -31.25 2.63
N ALA A 30 1.19 -30.89 2.57
CA ALA A 30 2.04 -30.88 3.76
C ALA A 30 1.45 -29.88 4.76
N PRO A 31 1.38 -30.22 6.06
CA PRO A 31 1.01 -29.23 7.07
C PRO A 31 2.03 -28.07 7.01
N ILE A 32 1.51 -26.85 7.00
CA ILE A 32 2.27 -25.60 7.12
C ILE A 32 3.22 -25.77 8.32
N SER A 33 4.52 -25.81 8.06
CA SER A 33 5.56 -26.02 9.08
C SER A 33 5.58 -24.88 10.11
N ASP A 34 5.93 -25.24 11.35
CA ASP A 34 5.90 -24.52 12.65
C ASP A 34 6.56 -23.11 12.75
N HIS A 35 6.79 -22.40 11.66
CA HIS A 35 7.32 -21.03 11.68
C HIS A 35 6.36 -19.98 11.10
N GLY A 36 5.15 -20.37 10.69
CA GLY A 36 4.06 -19.44 10.38
C GLY A 36 3.04 -19.44 11.51
N LEU A 37 3.07 -18.44 12.38
CA LEU A 37 2.09 -18.29 13.46
C LEU A 37 0.71 -18.01 12.85
N VAL A 38 -0.14 -19.04 12.80
CA VAL A 38 -1.55 -18.89 12.43
C VAL A 38 -2.21 -18.02 13.49
N SER A 39 -2.85 -16.91 13.08
CA SER A 39 -3.76 -16.19 13.99
C SER A 39 -5.00 -17.05 14.21
N GLN A 40 -4.90 -18.00 15.15
CA GLN A 40 -5.92 -19.02 15.40
C GLN A 40 -7.29 -18.41 15.74
N ARG A 41 -7.32 -17.15 16.21
CA ARG A 41 -8.55 -16.43 16.50
C ARG A 41 -9.22 -15.87 15.24
N PHE A 42 -8.45 -15.40 14.25
CA PHE A 42 -9.00 -14.82 13.02
C PHE A 42 -9.38 -15.86 11.96
N GLY A 43 -8.68 -17.00 11.95
CA GLY A 43 -8.92 -18.12 11.05
C GLY A 43 -10.04 -19.04 11.52
N SER A 44 -10.78 -19.63 10.58
CA SER A 44 -11.68 -20.74 10.82
C SER A 44 -11.76 -21.64 9.57
N ARG A 45 -11.06 -22.77 9.60
CA ARG A 45 -11.02 -23.76 8.49
C ARG A 45 -12.38 -24.38 8.17
N SER A 46 -13.29 -24.44 9.14
CA SER A 46 -14.58 -25.12 9.00
C SER A 46 -15.70 -24.22 8.46
N LEU A 47 -15.39 -22.96 8.14
CA LEU A 47 -16.36 -21.95 7.72
C LEU A 47 -16.03 -21.45 6.33
N ASP A 48 -16.72 -21.98 5.32
CA ASP A 48 -16.61 -21.45 3.96
C ASP A 48 -17.21 -20.04 3.85
N ASN A 49 -18.21 -19.72 4.67
CA ASN A 49 -18.78 -18.38 4.74
C ASN A 49 -18.00 -17.49 5.72
N PHE A 50 -17.60 -16.31 5.26
CA PHE A 50 -16.91 -15.32 6.07
C PHE A 50 -17.46 -13.90 5.84
N ARG A 51 -17.28 -13.06 6.86
CA ARG A 51 -17.61 -11.64 6.85
C ARG A 51 -16.49 -10.87 7.56
N ILE A 52 -15.88 -9.91 6.89
CA ILE A 52 -14.76 -9.11 7.41
C ILE A 52 -15.15 -7.63 7.37
N GLY A 53 -15.22 -6.99 8.53
CA GLY A 53 -15.18 -5.54 8.62
C GLY A 53 -13.73 -5.08 8.51
N ILE A 54 -13.40 -4.23 7.55
CA ILE A 54 -12.03 -3.80 7.25
C ILE A 54 -11.93 -2.29 7.49
N MET A 55 -11.02 -1.90 8.38
CA MET A 55 -10.84 -0.50 8.81
C MET A 55 -9.43 -0.03 8.50
N GLY A 56 -9.31 1.12 7.82
CA GLY A 56 -8.06 1.83 7.58
C GLY A 56 -7.78 2.86 8.67
N ASP A 57 -6.49 3.15 8.86
CA ASP A 57 -5.92 4.36 9.46
C ASP A 57 -6.74 4.94 10.63
N LEU A 58 -6.91 4.16 11.70
CA LEU A 58 -7.84 4.55 12.77
C LEU A 58 -7.46 5.90 13.38
N HIS A 59 -6.16 6.16 13.58
CA HIS A 59 -5.66 7.37 14.24
C HIS A 59 -6.47 7.75 15.47
N LEU A 60 -6.66 6.79 16.37
CA LEU A 60 -7.54 6.99 17.52
C LEU A 60 -7.06 8.19 18.32
N SER A 61 -8.02 9.04 18.63
CA SER A 61 -7.85 10.21 19.49
C SER A 61 -8.98 10.22 20.51
N PRO A 62 -8.69 10.46 21.80
CA PRO A 62 -9.70 10.51 22.85
C PRO A 62 -10.87 11.46 22.52
N GLU A 63 -10.58 12.56 21.85
CA GLU A 63 -11.57 13.59 21.49
C GLU A 63 -12.59 13.10 20.45
N GLN A 64 -12.21 12.14 19.60
CA GLN A 64 -13.03 11.63 18.50
C GLN A 64 -13.66 10.26 18.79
N MET A 65 -13.52 9.71 20.00
CA MET A 65 -14.01 8.36 20.34
C MET A 65 -15.49 8.14 20.05
N HIS A 66 -16.32 9.18 20.13
CA HIS A 66 -17.73 9.11 19.74
C HIS A 66 -17.92 8.69 18.27
N LEU A 67 -17.08 9.18 17.34
CA LEU A 67 -17.11 8.81 15.92
C LEU A 67 -16.70 7.35 15.71
N PHE A 68 -15.72 6.87 16.46
CA PHE A 68 -15.25 5.49 16.37
C PHE A 68 -16.27 4.50 16.95
N HIS A 69 -16.92 4.86 18.05
CA HIS A 69 -18.00 4.05 18.63
C HIS A 69 -19.23 4.01 17.74
N GLU A 70 -19.63 5.13 17.13
CA GLU A 70 -20.69 5.17 16.12
C GLU A 70 -20.38 4.22 14.95
N ALA A 71 -19.19 4.32 14.37
CA ALA A 71 -18.79 3.48 13.25
C ALA A 71 -18.75 1.99 13.62
N ARG A 72 -18.23 1.66 14.81
CA ARG A 72 -18.27 0.31 15.38
C ARG A 72 -19.70 -0.21 15.44
N ASP A 73 -20.61 0.57 16.04
CA ASP A 73 -21.99 0.15 16.26
C ASP A 73 -22.72 -0.07 14.93
N GLN A 74 -22.48 0.80 13.94
CA GLN A 74 -22.99 0.62 12.58
C GLN A 74 -22.47 -0.67 11.93
N MET A 75 -21.17 -0.99 12.05
CA MET A 75 -20.60 -2.23 11.50
C MET A 75 -21.15 -3.48 12.20
N LEU A 76 -21.31 -3.43 13.53
CA LEU A 76 -21.93 -4.51 14.30
C LEU A 76 -23.35 -4.75 13.79
N GLN A 77 -24.21 -3.73 13.87
CA GLN A 77 -25.63 -3.82 13.55
C GLN A 77 -25.91 -4.19 12.08
N LYS A 78 -25.11 -3.69 11.14
CA LYS A 78 -25.39 -3.87 9.71
C LYS A 78 -24.72 -5.09 9.09
N PHE A 79 -23.67 -5.63 9.71
CA PHE A 79 -22.82 -6.59 9.02
C PHE A 79 -22.24 -7.71 9.88
N LEU A 80 -21.92 -7.44 11.16
CA LEU A 80 -21.16 -8.39 11.98
C LEU A 80 -22.01 -9.13 13.01
N THR A 81 -23.19 -8.65 13.38
CA THR A 81 -24.07 -9.29 14.38
C THR A 81 -25.47 -9.57 13.84
N ASP A 82 -26.16 -10.53 14.45
CA ASP A 82 -27.60 -10.75 14.23
C ASP A 82 -28.46 -9.72 14.99
N SER A 83 -29.78 -9.89 14.94
CA SER A 83 -30.76 -9.02 15.61
C SER A 83 -30.65 -9.03 17.13
N ASP A 84 -30.04 -10.07 17.72
CA ASP A 84 -29.85 -10.23 19.16
C ASP A 84 -28.46 -9.71 19.60
N GLY A 85 -27.71 -9.11 18.67
CA GLY A 85 -26.38 -8.57 18.92
C GLY A 85 -25.30 -9.65 19.03
N GLN A 86 -25.58 -10.90 18.67
CA GLN A 86 -24.58 -11.96 18.67
C GLN A 86 -23.74 -11.92 17.38
N PRO A 87 -22.41 -12.10 17.44
CA PRO A 87 -21.58 -12.18 16.26
C PRO A 87 -22.08 -13.23 15.27
N LEU A 88 -22.31 -12.81 14.03
CA LEU A 88 -22.67 -13.71 12.95
C LEU A 88 -21.55 -14.73 12.73
N ARG A 89 -21.93 -15.95 12.34
CA ARG A 89 -20.97 -17.00 12.02
C ARG A 89 -19.99 -16.52 10.95
N GLY A 90 -18.69 -16.57 11.27
CA GLY A 90 -17.63 -16.12 10.37
C GLY A 90 -17.39 -14.61 10.32
N ALA A 91 -18.05 -13.82 11.17
CA ALA A 91 -17.74 -12.41 11.39
C ALA A 91 -16.33 -12.23 11.97
N ARG A 92 -15.59 -11.24 11.49
CA ARG A 92 -14.26 -10.87 11.95
C ARG A 92 -13.92 -9.45 11.53
N ILE A 93 -12.83 -8.91 12.06
CA ILE A 93 -12.36 -7.55 11.79
C ILE A 93 -10.89 -7.55 11.38
N CYS A 94 -10.56 -6.83 10.32
CA CYS A 94 -9.19 -6.56 9.94
C CYS A 94 -8.90 -5.06 10.06
N GLN A 95 -7.85 -4.69 10.77
CA GLN A 95 -7.40 -3.31 10.89
C GLN A 95 -6.07 -3.16 10.13
N LEU A 96 -5.97 -2.13 9.28
CA LEU A 96 -4.90 -1.94 8.31
C LEU A 96 -3.76 -1.00 8.75
N GLY A 97 -3.43 -0.91 10.03
CA GLY A 97 -2.37 -0.07 10.57
C GLY A 97 -2.76 1.37 10.90
N ASP A 98 -1.82 2.11 11.49
CA ASP A 98 -1.97 3.49 11.94
C ASP A 98 -3.09 3.63 12.96
N THR A 99 -2.95 2.86 14.04
CA THR A 99 -3.98 2.72 15.06
C THR A 99 -4.11 3.95 15.97
N GLY A 100 -3.03 4.73 16.09
CA GLY A 100 -2.91 5.88 16.98
C GLY A 100 -2.77 7.21 16.27
N HIS A 101 -3.32 8.29 16.85
CA HIS A 101 -3.04 9.64 16.34
C HIS A 101 -1.65 10.11 16.79
N SER A 102 -0.89 10.72 15.88
CA SER A 102 0.43 11.35 16.15
C SER A 102 0.47 12.35 17.31
N LYS A 103 -0.67 12.97 17.69
CA LYS A 103 -0.76 13.88 18.84
C LYS A 103 -0.80 13.16 20.20
N HIS A 104 -1.05 11.86 20.18
CA HIS A 104 -1.30 11.02 21.36
C HIS A 104 -0.27 9.89 21.45
N ALA A 105 1.01 10.22 21.22
CA ALA A 105 2.16 9.33 21.30
C ALA A 105 1.98 8.05 20.43
N SER A 106 1.72 8.25 19.14
CA SER A 106 1.57 7.14 18.20
C SER A 106 2.75 6.17 18.25
N GLY A 107 2.44 4.89 18.09
CA GLY A 107 3.42 3.81 18.17
C GLY A 107 4.01 3.54 19.55
N SER A 108 3.56 4.22 20.60
CA SER A 108 3.85 3.82 21.99
C SER A 108 3.00 2.62 22.43
N ARG A 109 3.45 1.93 23.48
CA ARG A 109 2.72 0.86 24.15
C ARG A 109 1.35 1.33 24.66
N ALA A 110 1.28 2.53 25.22
CA ALA A 110 0.03 3.10 25.72
C ALA A 110 -0.98 3.33 24.58
N CYS A 111 -0.50 3.84 23.44
CA CYS A 111 -1.31 4.06 22.25
C CYS A 111 -1.82 2.73 21.67
N ALA A 112 -0.95 1.73 21.53
CA ALA A 112 -1.32 0.39 21.10
C ALA A 112 -2.36 -0.25 22.04
N GLN A 113 -2.23 -0.06 23.35
CA GLN A 113 -3.20 -0.58 24.33
C GLN A 113 -4.55 0.13 24.21
N PHE A 114 -4.56 1.44 23.97
CA PHE A 114 -5.77 2.21 23.73
C PHE A 114 -6.52 1.70 22.49
N ALA A 115 -5.78 1.49 21.39
CA ALA A 115 -6.34 0.92 20.18
C ALA A 115 -6.85 -0.51 20.34
N ARG A 116 -6.10 -1.35 21.07
CA ARG A 116 -6.55 -2.69 21.42
C ARG A 116 -7.86 -2.65 22.19
N ASN A 117 -8.00 -1.77 23.18
CA ASN A 117 -9.24 -1.64 23.95
C ASN A 117 -10.44 -1.27 23.07
N PHE A 118 -10.24 -0.37 22.09
CA PHE A 118 -11.28 -0.05 21.11
C PHE A 118 -11.66 -1.28 20.27
N LEU A 119 -10.69 -2.02 19.72
CA LEU A 119 -10.98 -3.19 18.90
C LEU A 119 -11.59 -4.36 19.72
N ASP A 120 -11.19 -4.52 20.98
CA ASP A 120 -11.77 -5.51 21.90
C ASP A 120 -13.24 -5.17 22.25
N SER A 121 -13.69 -3.94 21.99
CA SER A 121 -15.09 -3.53 22.18
C SER A 121 -16.06 -4.03 21.11
N PHE A 122 -15.59 -4.64 20.01
CA PHE A 122 -16.43 -5.39 19.06
C PHE A 122 -16.80 -6.78 19.63
N SER A 123 -17.24 -6.83 20.88
CA SER A 123 -17.30 -8.01 21.75
C SER A 123 -17.62 -9.33 21.04
N GLY A 124 -16.70 -10.29 21.11
CA GLY A 124 -16.86 -11.63 20.54
C GLY A 124 -16.52 -11.76 19.06
N VAL A 125 -16.25 -10.66 18.35
CA VAL A 125 -15.78 -10.68 16.96
C VAL A 125 -14.25 -10.81 16.93
N PRO A 126 -13.68 -11.87 16.32
CA PRO A 126 -12.23 -12.00 16.19
C PRO A 126 -11.61 -10.91 15.33
N ARG A 127 -10.37 -10.54 15.64
CA ARG A 127 -9.64 -9.48 14.93
C ARG A 127 -8.24 -9.90 14.53
N ALA A 128 -7.76 -9.28 13.46
CA ALA A 128 -6.36 -9.27 13.07
C ALA A 128 -5.94 -7.84 12.70
N VAL A 129 -4.69 -7.50 12.97
CA VAL A 129 -4.14 -6.15 12.77
C VAL A 129 -2.83 -6.27 12.00
N VAL A 130 -2.59 -5.37 11.06
CA VAL A 130 -1.26 -5.15 10.47
C VAL A 130 -0.72 -3.80 10.95
N LEU A 131 0.60 -3.62 11.01
CA LEU A 131 1.21 -2.35 11.40
C LEU A 131 1.27 -1.39 10.22
N GLY A 132 0.89 -0.14 10.50
CA GLY A 132 1.17 1.01 9.65
C GLY A 132 2.41 1.76 10.12
N ASN A 133 2.80 2.80 9.37
CA ASN A 133 3.99 3.60 9.69
C ASN A 133 3.89 4.33 11.03
N HIS A 134 2.72 4.86 11.37
CA HIS A 134 2.50 5.58 12.62
C HIS A 134 2.53 4.63 13.83
N ASP A 135 2.32 3.33 13.66
CA ASP A 135 2.46 2.34 14.75
C ASP A 135 3.92 2.10 15.16
N MET A 136 4.89 2.50 14.33
CA MET A 136 6.32 2.31 14.60
C MET A 136 7.01 3.56 15.19
N GLU A 137 6.25 4.63 15.45
CA GLU A 137 6.72 5.95 15.89
C GLU A 137 7.19 6.04 17.33
N GLY A 138 6.84 5.09 18.20
CA GLY A 138 6.96 5.22 19.65
C GLY A 138 8.34 5.68 20.11
N ASP A 139 8.45 6.95 20.52
CA ASP A 139 9.71 7.59 20.92
C ASP A 139 10.36 6.90 22.15
N GLU A 140 9.61 6.08 22.88
CA GLU A 140 10.10 5.29 24.02
C GLU A 140 11.01 4.12 23.63
N PHE A 141 10.98 3.70 22.35
CA PHE A 141 11.77 2.57 21.87
C PHE A 141 13.06 3.04 21.18
N PRO A 142 14.23 2.52 21.58
CA PRO A 142 15.49 2.93 20.96
C PRO A 142 15.67 2.33 19.56
N THR A 143 15.11 1.14 19.29
CA THR A 143 15.22 0.48 18.00
C THR A 143 13.87 0.06 17.41
N ASP A 144 13.84 -0.20 16.10
CA ASP A 144 12.63 -0.72 15.44
C ASP A 144 12.24 -2.12 15.97
N PRO A 145 13.17 -3.08 16.21
CA PRO A 145 12.86 -4.34 16.89
C PRO A 145 12.21 -4.19 18.27
N ASP A 146 12.69 -3.27 19.12
CA ASP A 146 12.11 -3.07 20.46
C ASP A 146 10.65 -2.60 20.37
N ASN A 147 10.34 -1.72 19.41
CA ASN A 147 8.97 -1.27 19.19
C ASN A 147 8.10 -2.43 18.68
N LEU A 148 8.60 -3.20 17.71
CA LEU A 148 7.86 -4.33 17.15
C LEU A 148 7.54 -5.39 18.22
N GLU A 149 8.49 -5.70 19.10
CA GLU A 149 8.29 -6.60 20.24
C GLU A 149 7.20 -6.08 21.18
N ALA A 150 7.28 -4.80 21.57
CA ALA A 150 6.28 -4.16 22.42
C ALA A 150 4.89 -4.16 21.79
N TRP A 151 4.80 -3.91 20.48
CA TRP A 151 3.55 -4.02 19.74
C TRP A 151 3.02 -5.45 19.78
N GLN A 152 3.85 -6.47 19.53
CA GLN A 152 3.43 -7.87 19.54
C GLN A 152 2.95 -8.34 20.92
N GLU A 153 3.58 -7.87 21.99
CA GLU A 153 3.13 -8.11 23.37
C GLU A 153 1.74 -7.53 23.63
N VAL A 154 1.51 -6.26 23.24
CA VAL A 154 0.21 -5.60 23.42
C VAL A 154 -0.85 -6.28 22.59
N TRP A 155 -0.58 -6.64 21.34
CA TRP A 155 -1.60 -7.21 20.46
C TRP A 155 -1.79 -8.72 20.64
N GLN A 156 -0.85 -9.40 21.29
CA GLN A 156 -0.81 -10.86 21.48
C GLN A 156 -0.97 -11.63 20.17
N GLN A 157 -0.30 -11.13 19.12
CA GLN A 157 -0.31 -11.72 17.79
C GLN A 157 1.04 -11.49 17.11
N PRO A 158 1.41 -12.35 16.14
CA PRO A 158 2.51 -12.04 15.24
C PRO A 158 2.18 -10.79 14.39
N HIS A 159 3.21 -10.02 14.03
CA HIS A 159 3.03 -8.82 13.22
C HIS A 159 2.67 -9.13 11.76
N HIS A 160 3.11 -10.27 11.23
CA HIS A 160 2.62 -10.81 9.96
C HIS A 160 1.97 -12.17 10.21
N TRP A 161 0.92 -12.49 9.46
CA TRP A 161 0.08 -13.64 9.78
C TRP A 161 -0.62 -14.20 8.54
N ALA A 162 -0.98 -15.47 8.62
CA ALA A 162 -1.90 -16.10 7.69
C ALA A 162 -3.07 -16.72 8.45
N ALA A 163 -4.25 -16.70 7.84
CA ALA A 163 -5.48 -17.23 8.43
C ALA A 163 -6.37 -17.83 7.36
N GLU A 164 -6.89 -19.02 7.63
CA GLU A 164 -7.78 -19.71 6.69
C GLU A 164 -9.24 -19.33 6.95
N LEU A 165 -9.93 -18.89 5.91
CA LEU A 165 -11.35 -18.53 5.92
C LEU A 165 -12.10 -19.56 5.05
N GLY A 166 -12.22 -20.79 5.55
CA GLY A 166 -12.66 -21.93 4.73
C GLY A 166 -11.66 -22.22 3.61
N HIS A 167 -12.11 -22.15 2.36
CA HIS A 167 -11.25 -22.31 1.18
C HIS A 167 -10.40 -21.06 0.86
N VAL A 168 -10.66 -19.87 1.41
CA VAL A 168 -9.85 -18.66 1.13
C VAL A 168 -8.72 -18.49 2.15
N LEU A 169 -7.53 -18.08 1.71
CA LEU A 169 -6.41 -17.73 2.61
C LEU A 169 -6.31 -16.21 2.75
N ALA A 170 -6.35 -15.71 3.98
CA ALA A 170 -6.05 -14.32 4.31
C ALA A 170 -4.60 -14.19 4.79
N ILE A 171 -3.90 -13.16 4.33
CA ILE A 171 -2.50 -12.87 4.67
C ILE A 171 -2.38 -11.40 5.08
N GLY A 172 -1.80 -11.12 6.24
CA GLY A 172 -1.44 -9.77 6.67
C GLY A 172 0.08 -9.56 6.65
N LEU A 173 0.51 -8.44 6.04
CA LEU A 173 1.90 -7.99 6.04
C LEU A 173 2.01 -6.63 6.74
N SER A 174 3.07 -6.45 7.51
CA SER A 174 3.27 -5.30 8.39
C SER A 174 4.63 -4.65 8.19
N THR A 175 4.68 -3.33 8.33
CA THR A 175 5.96 -2.62 8.37
C THR A 175 6.80 -3.08 9.56
N THR A 176 8.12 -3.14 9.39
CA THR A 176 9.08 -3.44 10.46
C THR A 176 10.10 -2.32 10.66
N ARG A 177 9.92 -1.17 10.01
CA ARG A 177 10.87 -0.06 10.05
C ARG A 177 10.21 1.30 10.26
N TYR A 178 10.94 2.15 10.98
CA TYR A 178 10.66 3.58 11.13
C TYR A 178 11.98 4.36 11.21
N ARG A 179 12.83 4.03 12.20
CA ARG A 179 14.13 4.68 12.44
C ARG A 179 15.14 4.32 11.36
N SER A 180 15.10 3.06 10.93
CA SER A 180 16.04 2.49 9.96
C SER A 180 15.70 2.83 8.50
N ASN A 181 14.53 3.41 8.22
CA ASN A 181 14.15 3.84 6.87
C ASN A 181 15.12 4.87 6.29
N LYS A 182 15.43 4.72 4.99
CA LYS A 182 16.48 5.50 4.31
C LYS A 182 16.07 6.94 4.03
N TYR A 183 14.87 7.14 3.47
CA TYR A 183 14.41 8.46 3.05
C TYR A 183 13.28 8.99 3.96
N SER A 184 12.15 8.29 4.06
CA SER A 184 11.05 8.68 4.93
C SER A 184 10.87 7.69 6.08
N HIS A 185 10.78 8.20 7.31
CA HIS A 185 10.43 7.39 8.49
C HIS A 185 9.02 6.81 8.35
N HIS A 186 8.13 7.44 7.57
CA HIS A 186 6.79 6.92 7.28
C HIS A 186 6.73 5.94 6.10
N GLU A 187 7.87 5.45 5.60
CA GLU A 187 7.84 4.38 4.60
C GLU A 187 7.37 3.06 5.23
N VAL A 188 6.39 2.41 4.61
CA VAL A 188 5.95 1.06 4.98
C VAL A 188 6.92 0.07 4.35
N TYR A 189 7.69 -0.63 5.20
CA TYR A 189 8.75 -1.52 4.75
C TYR A 189 8.54 -2.94 5.25
N ILE A 190 8.38 -3.87 4.31
CA ILE A 190 8.34 -5.30 4.53
C ILE A 190 9.75 -5.87 4.37
N ASP A 191 10.29 -6.49 5.42
CA ASP A 191 11.64 -7.07 5.40
C ASP A 191 11.76 -8.38 4.61
N GLU A 192 13.00 -8.82 4.39
CA GLU A 192 13.28 -9.99 3.56
C GLU A 192 12.79 -11.30 4.18
N ASP A 193 12.75 -11.41 5.51
CA ASP A 193 12.26 -12.62 6.17
C ASP A 193 10.75 -12.75 5.96
N GLN A 194 10.01 -11.65 6.14
CA GLN A 194 8.58 -11.57 5.88
C GLN A 194 8.27 -11.77 4.39
N MET A 195 9.07 -11.20 3.49
CA MET A 195 8.93 -11.42 2.05
C MET A 195 9.17 -12.88 1.65
N ALA A 196 10.24 -13.50 2.16
CA ALA A 196 10.53 -14.90 1.88
C ALA A 196 9.44 -15.83 2.44
N TRP A 197 8.88 -15.50 3.62
CA TRP A 197 7.71 -16.18 4.16
C TRP A 197 6.47 -16.01 3.27
N PHE A 198 6.20 -14.79 2.80
CA PHE A 198 5.06 -14.51 1.93
C PHE A 198 5.14 -15.30 0.63
N GLU A 199 6.31 -15.30 -0.03
CA GLU A 199 6.53 -16.06 -1.26
C GLU A 199 6.34 -17.57 -1.07
N ARG A 200 6.88 -18.15 0.01
CA ARG A 200 6.66 -19.57 0.34
C ARG A 200 5.20 -19.87 0.63
N THR A 201 4.50 -18.96 1.29
CA THR A 201 3.08 -19.09 1.63
C THR A 201 2.23 -19.09 0.37
N LEU A 202 2.49 -18.19 -0.58
CA LEU A 202 1.82 -18.14 -1.88
C LEU A 202 2.08 -19.42 -2.70
N GLU A 203 3.35 -19.83 -2.82
CA GLU A 203 3.75 -21.02 -3.56
C GLU A 203 3.03 -22.28 -3.04
N ALA A 204 2.90 -22.44 -1.72
CA ALA A 204 2.21 -23.57 -1.09
C ALA A 204 0.67 -23.52 -1.23
N ASN A 205 0.08 -22.36 -1.56
CA ASN A 205 -1.37 -22.14 -1.56
C ASN A 205 -1.93 -21.72 -2.93
N GLN A 206 -1.24 -22.04 -4.02
CA GLN A 206 -1.69 -21.74 -5.40
C GLN A 206 -3.07 -22.31 -5.77
N HIS A 207 -3.52 -23.35 -5.07
CA HIS A 207 -4.77 -24.05 -5.33
C HIS A 207 -6.01 -23.36 -4.73
N ARG A 208 -5.85 -22.22 -4.05
CA ARG A 208 -6.93 -21.51 -3.36
C ARG A 208 -6.82 -19.99 -3.48
N PRO A 209 -7.95 -19.25 -3.39
CA PRO A 209 -7.93 -17.79 -3.43
C PRO A 209 -7.18 -17.20 -2.24
N VAL A 210 -6.46 -16.11 -2.48
CA VAL A 210 -5.69 -15.37 -1.47
C VAL A 210 -6.19 -13.92 -1.38
N ILE A 211 -6.38 -13.46 -0.15
CA ILE A 211 -6.65 -12.07 0.21
C ILE A 211 -5.44 -11.54 0.97
N VAL A 212 -4.92 -10.39 0.57
CA VAL A 212 -3.76 -9.75 1.20
C VAL A 212 -4.19 -8.46 1.87
N PHE A 213 -3.64 -8.19 3.06
CA PHE A 213 -3.86 -6.97 3.85
C PHE A 213 -2.51 -6.33 4.14
N THR A 214 -2.36 -5.06 3.77
CA THR A 214 -1.18 -4.25 4.09
C THR A 214 -1.61 -2.85 4.52
N HIS A 215 -0.72 -2.08 5.12
CA HIS A 215 -1.01 -0.67 5.38
C HIS A 215 -0.93 0.15 4.07
N ALA A 216 0.24 0.26 3.46
CA ALA A 216 0.39 0.89 2.14
C ALA A 216 0.12 -0.11 0.99
N PRO A 217 -0.36 0.37 -0.17
CA PRO A 217 -0.51 -0.46 -1.36
C PRO A 217 0.82 -0.76 -2.08
N PRO A 218 0.89 -1.82 -2.90
CA PRO A 218 2.05 -2.08 -3.75
C PRO A 218 2.12 -1.09 -4.92
N GLN A 219 3.33 -0.76 -5.36
CA GLN A 219 3.51 0.08 -6.55
C GLN A 219 3.01 -0.67 -7.80
N GLY A 220 2.21 0.02 -8.63
CA GLY A 220 1.61 -0.57 -9.83
C GLY A 220 0.25 -1.23 -9.62
N CYS A 221 -0.33 -1.10 -8.42
CA CYS A 221 -1.69 -1.55 -8.12
C CYS A 221 -2.78 -0.85 -8.95
N GLY A 222 -2.51 0.35 -9.49
CA GLY A 222 -3.50 1.13 -10.24
C GLY A 222 -4.29 2.13 -9.40
N LEU A 223 -4.14 2.14 -8.07
CA LEU A 223 -4.76 3.11 -7.18
C LEU A 223 -4.14 4.50 -7.40
N LYS A 224 -4.90 5.44 -7.97
CA LYS A 224 -4.50 6.83 -8.24
C LYS A 224 -5.04 7.81 -7.20
N VAL A 225 -5.63 7.30 -6.12
CA VAL A 225 -5.99 7.98 -4.87
C VAL A 225 -4.73 8.35 -4.10
N LEU A 226 -3.82 9.08 -4.75
CA LEU A 226 -2.48 9.34 -4.29
C LEU A 226 -2.24 10.83 -4.09
N GLN A 227 -1.47 11.13 -3.05
CA GLN A 227 -1.18 12.48 -2.63
C GLN A 227 0.26 12.84 -2.95
N GLU A 228 0.48 14.12 -3.27
CA GLU A 228 1.80 14.65 -3.59
C GLU A 228 2.79 14.37 -2.46
N VAL A 229 2.36 14.50 -1.19
CA VAL A 229 3.22 14.29 -0.01
C VAL A 229 3.80 12.88 0.05
N HIS A 230 3.02 11.86 -0.31
CA HIS A 230 3.46 10.47 -0.29
C HIS A 230 4.47 10.16 -1.39
N VAL A 231 4.31 10.78 -2.55
CA VAL A 231 5.27 10.66 -3.66
C VAL A 231 6.54 11.44 -3.37
N LYS A 232 6.39 12.69 -2.90
CA LYS A 232 7.50 13.59 -2.52
C LYS A 232 8.40 12.97 -1.47
N ASN A 233 7.81 12.31 -0.47
CA ASN A 233 8.55 11.68 0.61
C ASN A 233 8.95 10.23 0.30
N ARG A 234 8.60 9.70 -0.87
CA ARG A 234 8.82 8.29 -1.23
C ARG A 234 8.29 7.32 -0.17
N CYS A 235 7.07 7.54 0.29
CA CYS A 235 6.40 6.64 1.23
C CYS A 235 5.02 6.20 0.74
N ALA A 236 4.66 6.47 -0.52
CA ALA A 236 3.38 6.04 -1.10
C ALA A 236 3.15 4.52 -1.18
N TRP A 237 4.21 3.73 -1.34
CA TRP A 237 4.10 2.32 -1.72
C TRP A 237 4.86 1.45 -0.72
N LEU A 238 4.52 0.16 -0.69
CA LEU A 238 5.34 -0.85 0.00
C LEU A 238 6.77 -0.84 -0.54
N ASN A 239 7.73 -0.68 0.36
CA ASN A 239 9.17 -0.63 0.08
C ASN A 239 9.51 0.35 -1.07
N HIS A 240 8.83 1.50 -1.11
CA HIS A 240 8.95 2.52 -2.16
C HIS A 240 10.42 2.87 -2.49
N SER A 241 11.31 2.82 -1.52
CA SER A 241 12.70 3.27 -1.65
C SER A 241 13.70 2.17 -2.01
N ASP A 242 13.30 0.89 -2.00
CA ASP A 242 14.20 -0.25 -2.26
C ASP A 242 13.81 -1.00 -3.55
N ARG A 243 12.81 -1.88 -3.47
CA ARG A 243 12.35 -2.76 -4.56
C ARG A 243 10.82 -2.75 -4.67
N PRO A 244 10.20 -1.60 -4.96
CA PRO A 244 8.74 -1.45 -4.91
C PRO A 244 8.00 -2.31 -5.93
N GLU A 245 8.65 -2.66 -7.05
CA GLU A 245 8.04 -3.45 -8.11
C GLU A 245 7.94 -4.95 -7.78
N ARG A 246 8.61 -5.41 -6.70
CA ARG A 246 8.61 -6.84 -6.34
C ARG A 246 7.20 -7.37 -6.05
N PHE A 247 6.33 -6.54 -5.46
CA PHE A 247 4.99 -6.95 -5.06
C PHE A 247 4.07 -7.16 -6.27
N ILE A 248 4.12 -6.27 -7.27
CA ILE A 248 3.31 -6.44 -8.48
C ILE A 248 3.79 -7.64 -9.31
N LYS A 249 5.11 -7.92 -9.34
CA LYS A 249 5.64 -9.14 -9.94
C LYS A 249 5.15 -10.41 -9.24
N LEU A 250 4.92 -10.38 -7.92
CA LEU A 250 4.31 -11.50 -7.20
C LEU A 250 2.84 -11.67 -7.59
N VAL A 251 2.10 -10.59 -7.77
CA VAL A 251 0.73 -10.63 -8.27
C VAL A 251 0.66 -11.25 -9.67
N GLU A 252 1.57 -10.85 -10.57
CA GLU A 252 1.69 -11.46 -11.90
C GLU A 252 2.02 -12.96 -11.84
N ARG A 253 2.89 -13.36 -10.91
CA ARG A 253 3.30 -14.77 -10.74
C ARG A 253 2.23 -15.63 -10.06
N TYR A 254 1.44 -15.07 -9.15
CA TYR A 254 0.47 -15.78 -8.32
C TYR A 254 -0.95 -15.24 -8.54
N PRO A 255 -1.62 -15.61 -9.66
CA PRO A 255 -2.95 -15.10 -10.03
C PRO A 255 -4.08 -15.57 -9.11
N ASN A 256 -3.77 -16.42 -8.12
CA ASN A 256 -4.67 -16.78 -7.03
C ASN A 256 -4.77 -15.68 -5.96
N ILE A 257 -3.93 -14.64 -6.00
CA ILE A 257 -4.17 -13.40 -5.25
C ILE A 257 -5.35 -12.68 -5.90
N LYS A 258 -6.49 -12.61 -5.21
CA LYS A 258 -7.73 -12.06 -5.75
C LYS A 258 -8.04 -10.66 -5.23
N LEU A 259 -7.70 -10.41 -3.97
CA LEU A 259 -7.97 -9.14 -3.30
C LEU A 259 -6.72 -8.66 -2.54
N TRP A 260 -6.44 -7.37 -2.62
CA TRP A 260 -5.38 -6.72 -1.85
C TRP A 260 -5.93 -5.44 -1.23
N PHE A 261 -6.04 -5.40 0.09
CA PHE A 261 -6.55 -4.25 0.83
C PHE A 261 -5.41 -3.40 1.39
N SER A 262 -5.56 -2.09 1.30
CA SER A 262 -4.63 -1.10 1.88
C SER A 262 -5.35 0.12 2.42
N GLY A 263 -4.79 0.75 3.45
CA GLY A 263 -5.18 2.06 3.96
C GLY A 263 -4.25 3.15 3.43
N HIS A 264 -3.60 3.89 4.34
CA HIS A 264 -2.46 4.81 4.15
C HIS A 264 -2.79 6.15 3.48
N PHE A 265 -3.72 6.17 2.52
CA PHE A 265 -4.00 7.38 1.74
C PHE A 265 -5.04 8.31 2.37
N HIS A 266 -5.82 7.87 3.35
CA HIS A 266 -6.84 8.67 4.04
C HIS A 266 -7.87 9.32 3.10
N LEU A 267 -8.19 8.65 2.00
CA LEU A 267 -9.15 9.12 1.00
C LEU A 267 -10.37 8.19 0.99
N SER A 268 -11.52 8.76 0.61
CA SER A 268 -12.77 8.02 0.51
C SER A 268 -12.75 6.95 -0.58
N HIS A 269 -13.81 6.16 -0.60
CA HIS A 269 -14.11 5.17 -1.64
C HIS A 269 -14.88 5.78 -2.81
N ASN A 270 -15.15 7.09 -2.81
CA ASN A 270 -15.93 7.76 -3.85
C ASN A 270 -15.07 8.13 -5.09
N TYR A 271 -13.76 7.91 -5.04
CA TYR A 271 -12.90 8.00 -6.22
C TYR A 271 -13.08 6.77 -7.11
N GLU A 272 -13.08 7.00 -8.42
CA GLU A 272 -13.24 5.96 -9.44
C GLU A 272 -12.22 4.82 -9.30
N ASP A 273 -11.02 5.16 -8.88
CA ASP A 273 -9.86 4.30 -8.75
C ASP A 273 -9.56 3.95 -7.28
N SER A 274 -10.55 4.10 -6.38
CA SER A 274 -10.48 3.56 -5.02
C SER A 274 -10.51 2.02 -5.01
N ILE A 275 -10.91 1.41 -6.13
CA ILE A 275 -10.67 0.02 -6.46
C ILE A 275 -10.06 -0.02 -7.87
N SER A 276 -8.91 -0.67 -8.02
CA SER A 276 -8.26 -0.89 -9.30
C SER A 276 -7.99 -2.37 -9.53
N VAL A 277 -7.97 -2.81 -10.78
CA VAL A 277 -7.78 -4.23 -11.12
C VAL A 277 -6.58 -4.38 -12.04
N VAL A 278 -5.56 -5.10 -11.58
CA VAL A 278 -4.30 -5.34 -12.31
C VAL A 278 -3.94 -6.82 -12.16
N GLY A 279 -3.64 -7.49 -13.27
CA GLY A 279 -3.28 -8.92 -13.25
C GLY A 279 -4.39 -9.85 -12.73
N GLY A 280 -5.65 -9.42 -12.76
CA GLY A 280 -6.79 -10.17 -12.20
C GLY A 280 -6.97 -10.02 -10.69
N THR A 281 -6.10 -9.28 -10.01
CA THR A 281 -6.24 -8.91 -8.60
C THR A 281 -6.94 -7.55 -8.48
N ALA A 282 -7.94 -7.46 -7.60
CA ALA A 282 -8.49 -6.16 -7.21
C ALA A 282 -7.72 -5.59 -6.01
N PHE A 283 -7.16 -4.41 -6.19
CA PHE A 283 -6.55 -3.59 -5.15
C PHE A 283 -7.61 -2.63 -4.62
N VAL A 284 -7.81 -2.65 -3.31
CA VAL A 284 -8.96 -2.01 -2.65
C VAL A 284 -8.44 -1.04 -1.59
N GLN A 285 -8.65 0.25 -1.81
CA GLN A 285 -8.43 1.25 -0.78
C GLN A 285 -9.50 1.12 0.31
N THR A 286 -9.05 1.24 1.55
CA THR A 286 -9.89 1.40 2.74
C THR A 286 -9.73 2.82 3.27
N GLY A 287 -10.86 3.47 3.53
CA GLY A 287 -10.96 4.81 4.07
C GLY A 287 -10.74 4.82 5.58
N VAL A 288 -11.10 5.95 6.17
CA VAL A 288 -10.83 6.25 7.59
C VAL A 288 -12.13 6.47 8.32
N ILE A 289 -12.19 6.08 9.60
CA ILE A 289 -13.34 6.32 10.46
C ILE A 289 -13.32 7.71 11.11
N GLY A 290 -12.15 8.20 11.49
CA GLY A 290 -11.98 9.49 12.19
C GLY A 290 -11.97 10.70 11.25
N GLU A 291 -11.74 11.89 11.81
CA GLU A 291 -11.68 13.15 11.03
C GLU A 291 -10.34 13.35 10.31
N CYS A 292 -9.39 12.44 10.45
CA CYS A 292 -8.14 12.47 9.68
C CYS A 292 -8.32 12.01 8.23
N ASN A 293 -9.54 11.68 7.81
CA ASN A 293 -9.92 11.64 6.40
C ASN A 293 -9.71 13.02 5.75
N ARG A 294 -9.48 13.06 4.45
CA ARG A 294 -9.06 14.30 3.77
C ARG A 294 -10.12 14.91 2.86
N ASP A 295 -11.25 14.26 2.71
CA ASP A 295 -12.33 14.66 1.80
C ASP A 295 -13.71 14.70 2.47
N GLY A 296 -13.77 14.55 3.80
CA GLY A 296 -14.99 14.64 4.60
C GLY A 296 -15.75 13.32 4.75
N HIS A 297 -15.33 12.24 4.09
CA HIS A 297 -16.05 10.96 4.14
C HIS A 297 -15.40 9.98 5.11
N ARG A 298 -16.18 9.52 6.08
CA ARG A 298 -15.78 8.51 7.05
C ARG A 298 -16.26 7.14 6.55
N GLN A 299 -15.36 6.24 6.14
CA GLN A 299 -15.76 5.02 5.43
C GLN A 299 -14.93 3.79 5.83
N SER A 300 -15.58 2.62 5.83
CA SER A 300 -14.94 1.30 6.00
C SER A 300 -15.38 0.33 4.90
N ARG A 301 -14.62 -0.75 4.69
CA ARG A 301 -14.99 -1.82 3.74
C ARG A 301 -15.63 -2.99 4.48
N LEU A 302 -16.65 -3.59 3.86
CA LEU A 302 -17.32 -4.79 4.35
C LEU A 302 -17.20 -5.89 3.30
N LEU A 303 -16.45 -6.95 3.59
CA LEU A 303 -16.23 -8.07 2.68
C LEU A 303 -16.99 -9.30 3.18
N SER A 304 -17.91 -9.82 2.38
CA SER A 304 -18.50 -11.15 2.58
C SER A 304 -18.01 -12.10 1.49
N GLY A 305 -17.84 -13.37 1.84
CA GLY A 305 -17.48 -14.39 0.87
C GLY A 305 -17.91 -15.79 1.29
N ASP A 306 -18.00 -16.66 0.30
CA ASP A 306 -18.29 -18.08 0.43
C ASP A 306 -17.44 -18.90 -0.56
N ALA A 307 -17.65 -20.21 -0.63
CA ALA A 307 -16.99 -21.12 -1.57
C ALA A 307 -17.03 -20.66 -3.05
N ARG A 308 -18.02 -19.87 -3.46
CA ARG A 308 -18.25 -19.47 -4.85
C ARG A 308 -17.62 -18.13 -5.19
N GLY A 309 -17.69 -17.16 -4.27
CA GLY A 309 -17.22 -15.81 -4.56
C GLY A 309 -17.23 -14.88 -3.36
N PHE A 310 -17.20 -13.58 -3.65
CA PHE A 310 -17.27 -12.52 -2.67
C PHE A 310 -18.15 -11.35 -3.10
N GLN A 311 -18.55 -10.56 -2.12
CA GLN A 311 -19.15 -9.25 -2.29
C GLN A 311 -18.41 -8.24 -1.39
N LEU A 312 -18.03 -7.12 -1.97
CA LEU A 312 -17.35 -6.02 -1.31
C LEU A 312 -18.27 -4.81 -1.28
N HIS A 313 -18.45 -4.25 -0.09
CA HIS A 313 -19.26 -3.08 0.15
C HIS A 313 -18.46 -1.97 0.82
N THR A 314 -18.94 -0.75 0.68
CA THR A 314 -18.59 0.41 1.50
C THR A 314 -19.70 0.61 2.53
N ILE A 315 -19.31 0.94 3.76
CA ILE A 315 -20.19 1.61 4.71
C ILE A 315 -19.73 3.05 4.87
N ASP A 316 -20.63 4.00 4.68
CA ASP A 316 -20.40 5.41 4.99
C ASP A 316 -20.87 5.68 6.42
N HIS A 317 -19.96 6.09 7.29
CA HIS A 317 -20.25 6.28 8.70
C HIS A 317 -20.96 7.59 9.02
N ASN A 318 -21.00 8.54 8.06
CA ASN A 318 -21.78 9.78 8.22
C ASN A 318 -23.28 9.53 8.00
N SER A 319 -23.65 8.65 7.06
CA SER A 319 -25.05 8.30 6.76
C SER A 319 -25.49 6.96 7.35
N GLY A 320 -24.53 6.09 7.68
CA GLY A 320 -24.73 4.68 8.00
C GLY A 320 -25.08 3.83 6.78
N GLU A 321 -25.10 4.36 5.55
CA GLU A 321 -25.50 3.61 4.37
C GLU A 321 -24.46 2.57 3.95
N VAL A 322 -24.95 1.45 3.39
CA VAL A 322 -24.12 0.36 2.88
C VAL A 322 -24.34 0.24 1.38
N ARG A 323 -23.25 0.24 0.61
CA ARG A 323 -23.22 0.24 -0.85
C ARG A 323 -22.38 -0.91 -1.37
N LEU A 324 -22.90 -1.69 -2.31
CA LEU A 324 -22.12 -2.70 -3.02
C LEU A 324 -21.19 -2.03 -4.04
N ASP A 325 -19.88 -2.26 -3.93
CA ASP A 325 -18.89 -1.71 -4.85
C ASP A 325 -18.30 -2.78 -5.78
N MET A 326 -18.37 -4.07 -5.43
CA MET A 326 -17.84 -5.14 -6.28
C MET A 326 -18.39 -6.50 -5.86
N ALA A 327 -18.65 -7.39 -6.81
CA ALA A 327 -18.94 -8.79 -6.56
C ALA A 327 -18.28 -9.66 -7.63
N HIS A 328 -17.74 -10.81 -7.25
CA HIS A 328 -17.03 -11.67 -8.19
C HIS A 328 -16.93 -13.11 -7.71
N GLU A 329 -16.89 -14.06 -8.66
CA GLU A 329 -16.67 -15.48 -8.38
C GLU A 329 -15.17 -15.79 -8.35
N TRP A 330 -14.74 -16.69 -7.47
CA TRP A 330 -13.32 -17.02 -7.30
C TRP A 330 -12.70 -17.68 -8.54
N ASP A 331 -13.49 -18.52 -9.21
CA ASP A 331 -13.08 -19.35 -10.34
C ASP A 331 -13.36 -18.71 -11.70
N SER A 332 -13.89 -17.49 -11.71
CA SER A 332 -14.11 -16.75 -12.95
C SER A 332 -12.79 -16.50 -13.69
N GLN A 333 -12.86 -16.62 -15.01
CA GLN A 333 -11.75 -16.26 -15.90
C GLN A 333 -11.74 -14.77 -16.24
N GLU A 334 -12.84 -14.07 -15.97
CA GLU A 334 -12.94 -12.63 -16.15
C GLU A 334 -12.27 -11.91 -15.00
N ALA A 335 -11.70 -10.72 -15.26
CA ALA A 335 -11.20 -9.89 -14.19
C ALA A 335 -12.38 -9.30 -13.39
N PRO A 336 -12.26 -9.14 -12.06
CA PRO A 336 -13.29 -8.46 -11.26
C PRO A 336 -13.55 -7.05 -11.82
N GLN A 337 -14.80 -6.61 -11.77
CA GLN A 337 -15.22 -5.30 -12.26
C GLN A 337 -15.80 -4.48 -11.10
N PRO A 338 -15.16 -3.38 -10.69
CA PRO A 338 -15.74 -2.46 -9.73
C PRO A 338 -17.02 -1.82 -10.29
N ILE A 339 -18.01 -1.63 -9.42
CA ILE A 339 -19.24 -0.90 -9.72
C ILE A 339 -18.94 0.59 -9.65
N LEU A 340 -19.27 1.28 -10.74
CA LEU A 340 -19.07 2.72 -10.87
C LEU A 340 -20.34 3.44 -10.44
N HIS A 341 -20.25 4.26 -9.39
CA HIS A 341 -21.39 5.03 -8.85
C HIS A 341 -21.48 6.45 -9.44
N GLU A 342 -22.63 7.10 -9.33
CA GLU A 342 -22.87 8.45 -9.87
C GLU A 342 -22.22 9.57 -9.02
N ASP A 343 -22.13 9.37 -7.70
CA ASP A 343 -21.55 10.32 -6.73
C ASP A 343 -20.00 10.39 -6.75
N LYS A 344 -19.39 10.07 -7.89
CA LYS A 344 -17.93 10.00 -8.01
C LYS A 344 -17.30 11.38 -7.83
N LEU A 345 -16.24 11.41 -7.01
CA LEU A 345 -15.23 12.44 -7.14
C LEU A 345 -14.40 12.10 -8.37
N ILE A 346 -14.82 12.56 -9.55
CA ILE A 346 -14.18 12.23 -10.84
C ILE A 346 -12.87 13.02 -10.95
N PRO A 347 -11.69 12.38 -10.92
CA PRO A 347 -10.52 12.98 -11.53
C PRO A 347 -10.66 12.80 -13.05
N SER A 348 -10.34 13.83 -13.83
CA SER A 348 -10.26 13.64 -15.29
C SER A 348 -9.33 12.46 -15.62
N PRO A 349 -9.66 11.60 -16.59
CA PRO A 349 -8.71 10.62 -17.13
C PRO A 349 -7.37 11.23 -17.57
N SER A 350 -7.35 12.53 -17.85
CA SER A 350 -6.16 13.32 -18.18
C SER A 350 -5.41 13.93 -16.99
N ALA A 351 -5.89 13.75 -15.75
CA ALA A 351 -5.39 14.39 -14.54
C ALA A 351 -4.09 13.77 -13.99
N GLY A 352 -3.73 12.57 -14.45
CA GLY A 352 -2.59 11.84 -13.91
C GLY A 352 -2.92 11.07 -12.62
N TRP A 353 -1.93 10.86 -11.73
CA TRP A 353 -2.09 10.07 -10.51
C TRP A 353 -2.27 10.91 -9.23
N LEU A 354 -2.08 12.22 -9.29
CA LEU A 354 -2.34 13.09 -8.14
C LEU A 354 -3.80 13.54 -8.16
N THR A 355 -4.65 12.85 -7.42
CA THR A 355 -6.10 13.11 -7.39
C THR A 355 -6.51 14.11 -6.30
N SER A 356 -5.71 14.28 -5.25
CA SER A 356 -5.95 15.34 -4.25
C SER A 356 -5.24 16.63 -4.64
N GLN A 357 -5.98 17.67 -5.05
CA GLN A 357 -5.47 19.05 -5.12
C GLN A 357 -5.41 19.74 -3.74
N LEU A 358 -5.61 18.99 -2.66
CA LEU A 358 -5.63 19.51 -1.29
C LEU A 358 -4.21 19.49 -0.72
N ASP A 359 -3.58 20.67 -0.69
CA ASP A 359 -2.46 20.92 0.21
C ASP A 359 -2.93 20.69 1.65
N CYS A 360 -2.09 20.03 2.47
CA CYS A 360 -2.34 19.60 3.85
C CYS A 360 -2.65 20.76 4.82
N SER A 361 -3.75 21.47 4.64
CA SER A 361 -4.36 22.31 5.67
C SER A 361 -5.69 21.68 6.05
N THR A 362 -5.92 21.54 7.35
CA THR A 362 -7.16 21.06 7.97
C THR A 362 -8.34 22.02 7.75
N ALA A 363 -8.29 22.86 6.71
CA ALA A 363 -9.36 23.78 6.35
C ALA A 363 -10.32 23.04 5.41
N SER A 364 -11.59 22.98 5.80
CA SER A 364 -12.67 22.37 5.03
C SER A 364 -12.66 22.84 3.58
N PRO A 365 -12.61 21.93 2.58
CA PRO A 365 -12.74 22.32 1.20
C PRO A 365 -14.22 22.51 0.86
N GLN A 366 -14.77 23.68 1.19
CA GLN A 366 -16.04 24.14 0.63
C GLN A 366 -15.75 24.91 -0.65
N GLY A 367 -15.56 24.17 -1.75
CA GLY A 367 -15.39 24.76 -3.06
C GLY A 367 -15.52 23.72 -4.19
N PRO A 368 -16.04 24.09 -5.36
CA PRO A 368 -16.14 23.18 -6.50
C PRO A 368 -14.74 22.71 -6.92
N VAL A 369 -14.61 21.41 -7.16
CA VAL A 369 -13.39 20.78 -7.69
C VAL A 369 -13.03 21.48 -9.01
N LYS A 370 -11.85 22.11 -9.07
CA LYS A 370 -11.38 22.76 -10.30
C LYS A 370 -11.17 21.69 -11.39
N PRO A 371 -11.53 21.96 -12.66
CA PRO A 371 -11.30 21.01 -13.74
C PRO A 371 -9.81 20.65 -13.81
N ALA A 372 -9.52 19.35 -13.93
CA ALA A 372 -8.16 18.87 -13.94
C ALA A 372 -7.38 19.44 -15.14
N GLN A 373 -6.21 19.99 -14.88
CA GLN A 373 -5.30 20.46 -15.92
C GLN A 373 -4.77 19.26 -16.73
N ARG A 374 -4.57 19.48 -18.04
CA ARG A 374 -4.04 18.46 -18.95
C ARG A 374 -2.63 18.07 -18.51
N THR A 375 -2.38 16.77 -18.33
CA THR A 375 -1.03 16.26 -18.07
C THR A 375 -0.18 16.31 -19.33
N GLU A 376 1.02 16.88 -19.25
CA GLU A 376 2.05 16.81 -20.29
C GLU A 376 3.08 15.75 -19.95
N TRP A 377 3.46 14.91 -20.93
CA TRP A 377 4.35 13.77 -20.71
C TRP A 377 5.68 13.94 -21.44
N PHE A 378 6.78 13.67 -20.74
CA PHE A 378 8.14 13.79 -21.27
C PHE A 378 8.85 12.43 -21.20
N PRO A 379 9.16 11.80 -22.35
CA PRO A 379 9.94 10.57 -22.40
C PRO A 379 11.41 10.89 -22.13
N VAL A 380 11.87 10.60 -20.92
CA VAL A 380 13.26 10.86 -20.50
C VAL A 380 14.17 9.64 -20.67
N GLY A 381 13.60 8.49 -21.03
CA GLY A 381 14.30 7.25 -21.35
C GLY A 381 13.83 6.09 -20.49
N PHE A 382 13.64 4.92 -21.12
CA PHE A 382 13.09 3.75 -20.46
C PHE A 382 13.96 3.27 -19.28
N PRO A 383 13.38 2.90 -18.11
CA PRO A 383 11.94 2.77 -17.83
C PRO A 383 11.30 4.02 -17.22
N LYS A 384 11.84 5.22 -17.42
CA LYS A 384 11.38 6.45 -16.74
C LYS A 384 10.66 7.39 -17.71
N MET A 385 9.66 8.06 -17.17
CA MET A 385 8.92 9.13 -17.85
C MET A 385 8.62 10.24 -16.86
N LEU A 386 8.53 11.48 -17.33
CA LEU A 386 8.05 12.58 -16.50
C LEU A 386 6.64 12.98 -16.89
N ALA A 387 5.89 13.47 -15.92
CA ALA A 387 4.59 14.09 -16.14
C ALA A 387 4.55 15.45 -15.45
N LEU A 388 4.18 16.49 -16.20
CA LEU A 388 3.80 17.78 -15.64
C LEU A 388 2.30 17.78 -15.38
N GLN A 389 1.93 17.70 -14.10
CA GLN A 389 0.55 17.69 -13.60
C GLN A 389 0.28 19.01 -12.89
N GLY A 390 -0.41 19.89 -13.60
CA GLY A 390 -0.49 21.30 -13.24
C GLY A 390 0.88 21.95 -13.18
N SER A 391 1.30 22.44 -12.02
CA SER A 391 2.64 22.98 -11.82
C SER A 391 3.62 21.95 -11.24
N THR A 392 3.26 20.67 -11.12
CA THR A 392 4.07 19.65 -10.44
C THR A 392 4.71 18.71 -11.45
N LEU A 393 6.05 18.63 -11.47
CA LEU A 393 6.79 17.72 -12.35
C LEU A 393 7.18 16.44 -11.59
N LEU A 394 6.59 15.32 -12.00
CA LEU A 394 6.73 14.02 -11.35
C LEU A 394 7.47 13.03 -12.24
N GLU A 395 8.24 12.13 -11.63
CA GLU A 395 8.77 10.94 -12.30
C GLU A 395 7.84 9.75 -12.12
N TYR A 396 7.68 8.99 -13.20
CA TYR A 396 6.95 7.73 -13.28
C TYR A 396 7.88 6.58 -13.66
N ASP A 397 7.59 5.41 -13.11
CA ASP A 397 8.11 4.14 -13.65
C ASP A 397 7.14 3.60 -14.70
N MET A 398 7.62 3.45 -15.93
CA MET A 398 6.83 2.96 -17.05
C MET A 398 6.45 1.48 -16.92
N ARG A 399 7.13 0.70 -16.07
CA ARG A 399 6.82 -0.72 -15.88
C ARG A 399 5.59 -0.90 -14.99
N THR A 400 5.46 -0.04 -13.97
CA THR A 400 4.36 -0.09 -13.01
C THR A 400 3.31 0.98 -13.29
N PHE A 401 3.58 1.88 -14.24
CA PHE A 401 2.78 3.08 -14.54
C PHE A 401 2.54 3.99 -13.33
N ALA A 402 3.33 3.86 -12.27
CA ALA A 402 3.13 4.56 -11.01
C ALA A 402 4.17 5.67 -10.80
N PRO A 403 3.81 6.75 -10.10
CA PRO A 403 4.76 7.79 -9.73
C PRO A 403 5.79 7.25 -8.72
N VAL A 404 7.03 7.69 -8.88
CA VAL A 404 8.22 7.26 -8.12
C VAL A 404 8.76 8.40 -7.26
N GLY A 405 8.59 9.65 -7.70
CA GLY A 405 9.10 10.79 -6.96
C GLY A 405 8.82 12.11 -7.64
N LEU A 406 9.04 13.19 -6.89
CA LEU A 406 8.85 14.57 -7.35
C LEU A 406 10.20 15.15 -7.83
N LEU A 407 10.19 15.89 -8.93
CA LEU A 407 11.36 16.66 -9.40
C LEU A 407 11.31 18.10 -8.90
N GLY A 408 10.13 18.71 -8.96
CA GLY A 408 9.96 20.10 -8.56
C GLY A 408 8.62 20.68 -9.01
N LYS A 409 8.45 21.97 -8.73
CA LYS A 409 7.36 22.76 -9.29
C LYS A 409 7.87 23.46 -10.55
N VAL A 410 7.03 23.56 -11.57
CA VAL A 410 7.25 24.35 -12.79
C VAL A 410 6.40 25.61 -12.68
N PRO A 411 6.99 26.78 -12.37
CA PRO A 411 6.26 28.03 -12.26
C PRO A 411 5.59 28.44 -13.58
N PRO A 412 4.54 29.27 -13.53
CA PRO A 412 4.01 29.91 -14.74
C PRO A 412 5.11 30.66 -15.51
N GLY A 413 5.11 30.54 -16.84
CA GLY A 413 6.15 31.13 -17.70
C GLY A 413 7.46 30.34 -17.77
N CYS A 414 7.52 29.16 -17.14
CA CYS A 414 8.64 28.23 -17.30
C CYS A 414 8.29 27.08 -18.25
N ARG A 415 9.28 26.56 -18.98
CA ARG A 415 9.16 25.35 -19.81
C ARG A 415 10.16 24.27 -19.40
N VAL A 416 9.81 23.01 -19.67
CA VAL A 416 10.68 21.85 -19.44
C VAL A 416 11.52 21.56 -20.68
N ARG A 417 12.83 21.33 -20.49
CA ARG A 417 13.79 20.90 -21.51
C ARG A 417 14.43 19.58 -21.10
N LEU A 418 14.66 18.71 -22.08
CA LEU A 418 15.42 17.49 -21.90
C LEU A 418 16.79 17.68 -22.54
N LEU A 419 17.87 17.42 -21.79
CA LEU A 419 19.23 17.56 -22.28
C LEU A 419 19.91 16.19 -22.37
N ASP A 420 20.66 15.95 -23.43
CA ASP A 420 21.45 14.73 -23.60
C ASP A 420 22.79 14.79 -22.84
N ALA A 421 23.66 13.79 -23.05
CA ALA A 421 24.98 13.71 -22.41
C ALA A 421 25.95 14.84 -22.82
N SER A 422 25.74 15.47 -23.98
CA SER A 422 26.50 16.63 -24.44
C SER A 422 25.96 17.96 -23.89
N GLY A 423 24.80 17.93 -23.21
CA GLY A 423 24.07 19.10 -22.76
C GLY A 423 23.22 19.77 -23.85
N ALA A 424 23.09 19.14 -25.03
CA ALA A 424 22.25 19.62 -26.10
C ALA A 424 20.77 19.32 -25.82
N GLU A 425 19.88 20.25 -26.19
CA GLU A 425 18.43 20.06 -26.04
C GLU A 425 17.92 19.00 -27.02
N ILE A 426 17.26 17.99 -26.48
CA ILE A 426 16.62 16.92 -27.24
C ILE A 426 15.33 17.48 -27.83
N GLN A 427 15.27 17.60 -29.15
CA GLN A 427 14.12 18.17 -29.85
C GLN A 427 13.05 17.09 -30.14
N PRO A 428 11.75 17.43 -30.10
CA PRO A 428 10.69 16.57 -30.59
C PRO A 428 10.81 16.31 -32.11
N PRO A 429 10.21 15.21 -32.64
CA PRO A 429 9.45 14.19 -31.92
C PRO A 429 10.35 13.26 -31.13
N TYR A 430 9.89 12.92 -29.93
CA TYR A 430 10.65 12.06 -29.05
C TYR A 430 10.60 10.59 -29.48
N SER A 431 11.76 9.95 -29.60
CA SER A 431 11.86 8.50 -29.87
C SER A 431 11.98 7.70 -28.57
N SER A 432 11.61 6.41 -28.62
CA SER A 432 11.76 5.49 -27.48
C SER A 432 13.21 5.26 -27.06
N SER A 433 14.19 5.65 -27.88
CA SER A 433 15.62 5.56 -27.60
C SER A 433 16.21 6.77 -26.87
N ILE A 434 15.40 7.77 -26.51
CA ILE A 434 15.90 8.94 -25.78
C ILE A 434 16.53 8.52 -24.44
N GLN A 435 17.65 9.15 -24.13
CA GLN A 435 18.37 8.99 -22.88
C GLN A 435 18.75 10.39 -22.36
N ALA A 436 17.74 11.13 -21.88
CA ALA A 436 18.00 12.42 -21.25
C ALA A 436 18.96 12.21 -20.07
N GLN A 437 19.95 13.07 -19.90
CA GLN A 437 20.87 13.05 -18.77
C GLN A 437 20.54 14.15 -17.75
N THR A 438 19.91 15.23 -18.21
CA THR A 438 19.45 16.32 -17.37
C THR A 438 18.08 16.78 -17.82
N VAL A 439 17.23 17.10 -16.86
CA VAL A 439 15.95 17.79 -17.07
C VAL A 439 16.15 19.22 -16.60
N GLU A 440 15.74 20.20 -17.39
CA GLU A 440 15.93 21.62 -17.08
C GLU A 440 14.58 22.34 -17.13
N VAL A 441 14.27 23.09 -16.08
CA VAL A 441 13.11 24.00 -16.04
C VAL A 441 13.63 25.41 -16.28
N VAL A 442 13.24 26.02 -17.39
CA VAL A 442 13.74 27.32 -17.85
C VAL A 442 12.63 28.36 -17.77
N ASP A 443 12.91 29.47 -17.09
CA ASP A 443 12.10 30.68 -17.10
C ASP A 443 12.29 31.40 -18.45
N GLU A 444 11.22 31.50 -19.23
CA GLU A 444 11.27 32.08 -20.57
C GLU A 444 11.45 33.61 -20.56
N MET A 445 11.13 34.28 -19.45
CA MET A 445 11.23 35.73 -19.31
C MET A 445 12.63 36.16 -18.88
N THR A 446 13.21 35.44 -17.92
CA THR A 446 14.52 35.82 -17.33
C THR A 446 15.69 35.05 -17.94
N GLY A 447 15.43 33.91 -18.59
CA GLY A 447 16.45 32.96 -19.02
C GLY A 447 17.08 32.16 -17.87
N GLY A 448 16.62 32.37 -16.63
CA GLY A 448 17.04 31.56 -15.48
C GLY A 448 16.61 30.10 -15.64
N SER A 449 17.39 29.17 -15.06
CA SER A 449 17.06 27.75 -15.16
C SER A 449 17.41 26.97 -13.90
N THR A 450 16.65 25.90 -13.65
CA THR A 450 16.94 24.89 -12.63
C THR A 450 17.17 23.56 -13.32
N ARG A 451 18.28 22.89 -13.00
CA ARG A 451 18.69 21.61 -13.60
C ARG A 451 18.56 20.46 -12.62
N TYR A 452 18.04 19.36 -13.11
CA TYR A 452 17.85 18.09 -12.42
C TYR A 452 18.63 17.01 -13.18
N PRO A 453 19.88 16.72 -12.79
CA PRO A 453 20.64 15.61 -13.36
C PRO A 453 20.06 14.27 -12.88
N ARG A 454 20.44 13.17 -13.54
CA ARG A 454 20.12 11.84 -13.01
C ARG A 454 20.77 11.63 -11.63
N ASN A 455 20.01 11.03 -10.72
CA ASN A 455 20.47 10.59 -9.41
C ASN A 455 21.15 9.21 -9.48
N GLU A 456 21.70 8.74 -8.36
CA GLU A 456 22.40 7.44 -8.27
C GLU A 456 21.52 6.24 -8.66
N GLN A 457 20.19 6.38 -8.60
CA GLN A 457 19.23 5.34 -8.99
C GLN A 457 18.84 5.45 -10.47
N GLY A 458 19.47 6.37 -11.22
CA GLY A 458 19.16 6.63 -12.61
C GLY A 458 17.83 7.34 -12.85
N GLY A 459 17.16 7.85 -11.82
CA GLY A 459 15.98 8.72 -11.94
C GLY A 459 16.34 10.20 -11.86
N PHE A 460 15.35 11.09 -11.95
CA PHE A 460 15.49 12.55 -11.81
C PHE A 460 14.86 13.09 -10.54
N PHE A 461 14.06 12.28 -9.84
CA PHE A 461 13.39 12.72 -8.62
C PHE A 461 14.37 13.18 -7.55
N LEU A 462 13.89 14.09 -6.71
CA LEU A 462 14.61 14.60 -5.55
C LEU A 462 14.07 13.97 -4.26
N THR A 463 14.97 13.73 -3.32
CA THR A 463 14.60 13.40 -1.94
C THR A 463 14.46 14.69 -1.15
N TYR A 464 13.23 15.14 -0.92
CA TYR A 464 12.96 16.43 -0.30
C TYR A 464 13.10 16.44 1.23
N GLN A 465 12.96 15.30 1.88
CA GLN A 465 13.04 15.18 3.33
C GLN A 465 13.93 13.98 3.66
N PRO A 466 15.10 14.21 4.32
CA PRO A 466 15.80 13.13 5.00
C PRO A 466 14.92 12.58 6.13
N ASN A 467 15.25 11.39 6.62
CA ASN A 467 14.52 10.76 7.72
C ASN A 467 14.46 11.73 8.92
N LYS A 468 13.27 12.31 9.19
CA LYS A 468 13.07 13.34 10.23
C LYS A 468 13.43 12.84 11.62
N TRP A 469 13.28 11.55 11.90
CA TRP A 469 13.72 10.99 13.19
C TRP A 469 15.23 11.14 13.33
N ARG A 470 16.02 10.81 12.28
CA ARG A 470 17.47 10.99 12.30
C ARG A 470 17.87 12.46 12.44
N LEU A 471 17.19 13.36 11.75
CA LEU A 471 17.42 14.80 11.87
C LEU A 471 17.16 15.28 13.30
N ARG A 472 16.06 14.84 13.93
CA ARG A 472 15.74 15.16 15.32
C ARG A 472 16.81 14.60 16.27
N GLN A 473 17.26 13.36 16.08
CA GLN A 473 18.32 12.79 16.93
C GLN A 473 19.65 13.53 16.79
N GLN A 474 20.02 13.93 15.56
CA GLN A 474 21.21 14.74 15.34
C GLN A 474 21.11 16.10 16.05
N GLN A 475 19.97 16.80 15.93
CA GLN A 475 19.72 18.07 16.62
C GLN A 475 19.81 17.90 18.15
N LEU A 476 19.22 16.85 18.71
CA LEU A 476 19.30 16.58 20.15
C LEU A 476 20.73 16.29 20.63
N MET A 477 21.54 15.60 19.82
CA MET A 477 22.96 15.39 20.12
C MET A 477 23.73 16.71 20.08
N GLU A 478 23.54 17.52 19.04
CA GLU A 478 24.17 18.84 18.90
C GLU A 478 23.79 19.78 20.06
N GLU A 479 22.52 19.81 20.47
CA GLU A 479 22.04 20.58 21.63
C GLU A 479 22.66 20.10 22.95
N ARG A 480 22.79 18.78 23.12
CA ARG A 480 23.43 18.19 24.31
C ARG A 480 24.90 18.54 24.38
N GLU A 481 25.62 18.44 23.27
CA GLU A 481 27.03 18.82 23.18
C GLU A 481 27.22 20.31 23.45
N ALA A 482 26.38 21.17 22.86
CA ALA A 482 26.40 22.61 23.11
C ALA A 482 26.14 22.95 24.59
N ARG A 483 25.22 22.24 25.25
CA ARG A 483 24.93 22.42 26.68
C ARG A 483 26.10 21.96 27.56
N ILE A 484 26.77 20.87 27.21
CA ILE A 484 27.98 20.40 27.91
C ILE A 484 29.10 21.43 27.74
N ALA A 485 29.36 21.88 26.51
CA ALA A 485 30.38 22.88 26.22
C ALA A 485 30.12 24.21 26.96
N ALA A 486 28.87 24.67 27.00
CA ALA A 486 28.48 25.88 27.74
C ALA A 486 28.69 25.73 29.26
N ARG A 487 28.37 24.56 29.82
CA ARG A 487 28.61 24.27 31.24
C ARG A 487 30.09 24.24 31.56
N ASP A 488 30.90 23.63 30.71
CA ASP A 488 32.35 23.49 30.93
C ASP A 488 33.04 24.86 30.78
N LEU A 489 32.59 25.71 29.86
CA LEU A 489 33.04 27.11 29.74
C LEU A 489 32.67 27.93 30.99
N ALA A 490 31.46 27.78 31.51
CA ALA A 490 31.02 28.45 32.73
C ALA A 490 31.78 27.98 33.99
N ALA A 491 32.25 26.73 34.03
CA ALA A 491 33.07 26.21 35.12
C ALA A 491 34.54 26.66 35.06
N ALA A 492 35.01 27.10 33.88
CA ALA A 492 36.37 27.59 33.67
C ALA A 492 36.52 29.10 33.93
N GLN A 493 35.41 29.83 34.03
CA GLN A 493 35.33 31.26 34.42
C GLN A 493 35.16 31.38 35.93
#